data_AF-A0A924YBP7-F1
#
_entry.id   AF-A0A924YBP7-F1
#
_cell.length_a   1.000
_cell.length_b   1.000
_cell.length_c   1.000
_cell.angle_alpha   90.00
_cell.angle_beta   90.00
_cell.angle_gamma   90.00
#
_symmetry.space_group_name_H-M   'P 1'
#
loop_
_entity.id
_entity.type
_entity.pdbx_description
1 polymer ?
#
loop_
_entity_poly.entity_id
_entity_poly.type
_entity_poly.pdbx_seq_one_letter_code
_entity_poly.pdbx_strand_id
1 'polypeptide(L)' 'PIWNVAGGQAVGDALYDEILHPTAGRLIERCDAILRLPGASKGADNDVRLAIKRGIPVYFDINDVPEFVEA' A
#
# COMPACT_ATOMS: atom_id res chain seq x y z
N PRO A 1 -2.15 18.97 3.60
CA PRO A 1 -2.18 19.19 5.06
C PRO A 1 -1.64 17.94 5.80
N ILE A 2 -1.03 18.11 6.98
CA ILE A 2 0.09 17.30 7.56
C ILE A 2 1.32 17.17 6.67
N TRP A 3 1.15 16.72 5.41
CA TRP A 3 2.24 16.58 4.43
C TRP A 3 2.99 17.89 4.17
N ASN A 4 2.26 18.94 3.80
CA ASN A 4 2.83 20.27 3.54
C ASN A 4 3.43 20.91 4.81
N VAL A 5 2.94 20.54 6.00
CA VAL A 5 3.45 21.07 7.28
C VAL A 5 4.76 20.37 7.68
N ALA A 6 4.94 19.10 7.30
CA ALA A 6 6.19 18.37 7.46
C ALA A 6 7.31 18.87 6.53
N GLY A 7 7.02 19.79 5.60
CA GLY A 7 7.97 20.30 4.61
C GLY A 7 7.95 19.54 3.28
N GLY A 8 7.01 18.61 3.09
CA GLY A 8 6.86 17.85 1.85
C GLY A 8 6.54 18.76 0.65
N GLN A 9 7.20 18.52 -0.47
CA GLN A 9 7.10 19.31 -1.69
C GLN A 9 6.29 18.60 -2.77
N ALA A 10 6.45 17.29 -2.90
CA ALA A 10 5.78 16.47 -3.91
C ALA A 10 5.57 15.03 -3.44
N VAL A 11 4.61 14.34 -4.06
CA VAL A 11 4.46 12.89 -3.91
C VAL A 11 5.70 12.20 -4.46
N GLY A 12 6.33 11.34 -3.66
CA GLY A 12 7.55 10.63 -4.04
C GLY A 12 8.85 11.46 -3.94
N ASP A 13 8.84 12.56 -3.19
CA ASP A 13 10.09 13.21 -2.77
C ASP A 13 10.80 12.42 -1.65
N ALA A 14 12.01 12.84 -1.27
CA ALA A 14 12.81 12.11 -0.28
C ALA A 14 12.12 12.01 1.09
N LEU A 15 11.43 13.07 1.51
CA LEU A 15 10.70 13.08 2.78
C LEU A 15 9.47 12.17 2.71
N TYR A 16 8.88 12.04 1.53
CA TYR A 16 7.72 11.20 1.28
C TYR A 16 8.13 9.76 1.48
N ASP A 17 9.27 9.39 0.89
CA ASP A 17 9.84 8.06 1.02
C ASP A 17 10.25 7.75 2.46
N GLU A 18 10.82 8.71 3.20
CA GLU A 18 11.24 8.54 4.59
C GLU A 18 10.05 8.32 5.54
N ILE A 19 8.95 9.04 5.35
CA ILE A 19 7.81 9.00 6.27
C ILE A 19 6.77 7.97 5.82
N LEU A 20 6.37 8.00 4.55
CA LEU A 20 5.22 7.22 4.09
C LEU A 20 5.57 5.78 3.76
N HIS A 21 6.76 5.44 3.24
CA HIS A 21 7.09 4.02 3.02
C HIS A 21 7.11 3.19 4.32
N PRO A 22 7.75 3.65 5.42
CA PRO A 22 7.67 2.92 6.68
C PRO A 22 6.25 2.84 7.24
N THR A 23 5.46 3.89 7.03
CA THR A 23 4.06 3.95 7.48
C THR A 23 3.18 2.97 6.73
N ALA A 24 3.27 2.93 5.40
CA ALA A 24 2.62 1.92 4.57
C ALA A 24 3.07 0.52 4.96
N GLY A 25 4.38 0.34 5.21
CA GLY A 25 4.94 -0.91 5.69
C GLY A 25 4.32 -1.41 6.99
N ARG A 26 4.02 -0.53 7.96
CA ARG A 26 3.32 -0.91 9.20
C ARG A 26 1.83 -1.18 8.98
N LEU A 27 1.18 -0.41 8.11
CA LEU A 27 -0.22 -0.61 7.76
C LEU A 27 -0.44 -1.99 7.13
N ILE A 28 0.44 -2.39 6.20
CA ILE A 28 0.37 -3.68 5.52
C ILE A 28 0.41 -4.85 6.51
N GLU A 29 1.14 -4.75 7.64
CA GLU A 29 1.18 -5.80 8.67
C GLU A 29 -0.15 -5.99 9.42
N ARG A 30 -1.14 -5.13 9.16
CA ARG A 30 -2.49 -5.20 9.72
C ARG A 30 -3.55 -5.57 8.68
N CYS A 31 -3.15 -5.73 7.42
CA CYS A 31 -4.07 -6.05 6.33
C CYS A 31 -4.21 -7.57 6.18
N ASP A 32 -5.44 -8.03 5.98
CA ASP A 32 -5.72 -9.42 5.62
C ASP A 32 -5.46 -9.70 4.13
N ALA A 33 -5.57 -8.68 3.28
CA ALA A 33 -5.27 -8.73 1.85
C ALA A 33 -5.00 -7.33 1.29
N ILE A 34 -4.45 -7.26 0.07
CA ILE A 34 -4.28 -6.03 -0.71
C ILE A 34 -4.92 -6.18 -2.08
N LEU A 35 -5.61 -5.14 -2.56
CA LEU A 35 -6.02 -5.00 -3.96
C LEU A 35 -5.09 -4.01 -4.67
N ARG A 36 -4.34 -4.47 -5.67
CA ARG A 36 -3.50 -3.63 -6.52
C ARG A 36 -4.30 -3.16 -7.74
N LEU A 37 -4.68 -1.89 -7.72
CA LEU A 37 -5.29 -1.22 -8.89
C LEU A 37 -4.28 -1.10 -10.05
N PRO A 38 -4.71 -0.99 -11.31
CA PRO A 38 -3.80 -0.76 -12.44
C PRO A 38 -3.14 0.63 -12.40
N GLY A 39 -2.00 0.78 -13.10
CA GLY A 39 -1.29 2.05 -13.28
C GLY A 39 0.09 2.11 -12.63
N ALA A 40 0.98 2.96 -13.17
CA ALA A 40 2.36 3.08 -12.70
C ALA A 40 2.43 3.77 -11.33
N SER A 41 2.99 3.09 -10.32
CA SER A 41 3.19 3.66 -8.99
C SER A 41 4.25 2.88 -8.23
N LYS A 42 5.43 3.49 -8.05
CA LYS A 42 6.55 2.89 -7.31
C LYS A 42 6.17 2.50 -5.88
N GLY A 43 5.38 3.33 -5.20
CA GLY A 43 4.91 3.06 -3.84
C GLY A 43 4.00 1.83 -3.81
N ALA A 44 3.00 1.76 -4.70
CA ALA A 44 2.10 0.62 -4.76
C ALA A 44 2.82 -0.68 -5.16
N ASP A 45 3.81 -0.61 -6.05
CA ASP A 45 4.63 -1.76 -6.43
C ASP A 45 5.49 -2.25 -5.26
N ASN A 46 6.00 -1.33 -4.43
CA ASN A 46 6.73 -1.68 -3.21
C ASN A 46 5.80 -2.30 -2.14
N ASP A 47 4.57 -1.81 -2.02
CA ASP A 47 3.57 -2.36 -1.10
C ASP A 47 3.21 -3.80 -1.48
N VAL A 48 3.00 -4.08 -2.76
CA VAL A 48 2.80 -5.44 -3.30
C VAL A 48 3.98 -6.35 -2.96
N ARG A 49 5.21 -5.89 -3.22
CA ARG A 49 6.43 -6.64 -2.90
C ARG A 49 6.50 -7.00 -1.41
N LEU A 50 6.13 -6.07 -0.54
CA LEU A 50 6.16 -6.25 0.90
C LEU A 50 5.06 -7.21 1.39
N ALA A 51 3.86 -7.12 0.83
CA ALA A 51 2.76 -8.03 1.12
C ALA A 51 3.09 -9.47 0.73
N ILE A 52 3.63 -9.67 -0.49
CA ILE A 52 4.10 -10.99 -0.96
C ILE A 52 5.16 -11.56 -0.02
N LYS A 53 6.15 -10.74 0.39
CA LYS A 53 7.19 -11.17 1.34
C LYS A 53 6.61 -11.62 2.69
N ARG A 54 5.48 -11.06 3.10
CA ARG A 54 4.80 -11.36 4.37
C ARG A 54 3.72 -12.45 4.24
N GLY A 55 3.49 -12.99 3.04
CA GLY A 55 2.44 -13.97 2.80
C GLY A 55 1.02 -13.40 2.83
N ILE A 56 0.88 -12.08 2.69
CA ILE A 56 -0.42 -11.40 2.60
C ILE A 56 -0.92 -11.54 1.14
N PRO A 57 -2.14 -12.05 0.91
CA PRO A 57 -2.73 -12.14 -0.42
C PRO A 57 -2.76 -10.80 -1.15
N VAL A 58 -2.42 -10.82 -2.43
CA VAL A 58 -2.51 -9.66 -3.33
C VAL A 58 -3.41 -10.01 -4.50
N TYR A 59 -4.47 -9.23 -4.68
CA TYR A 59 -5.42 -9.32 -5.78
C TYR A 59 -5.14 -8.21 -6.79
N PHE A 60 -5.37 -8.48 -8.07
CA PHE A 60 -5.20 -7.50 -9.17
C PHE A 60 -6.50 -7.20 -9.89
N ASP A 61 -7.54 -8.02 -9.66
CA ASP A 61 -8.91 -7.77 -10.06
C ASP A 61 -9.79 -7.74 -8.81
N ILE A 62 -10.80 -6.86 -8.80
CA ILE A 62 -11.75 -6.77 -7.70
C ILE A 62 -12.58 -8.07 -7.57
N ASN A 63 -12.82 -8.76 -8.68
CA ASN A 63 -13.60 -9.99 -8.70
C ASN A 63 -12.85 -11.19 -8.08
N ASP A 64 -11.54 -11.07 -7.86
CA ASP A 64 -10.76 -12.11 -7.16
C ASP A 64 -10.82 -11.95 -5.62
N VAL A 65 -11.32 -10.82 -5.12
CA VAL A 65 -11.47 -10.58 -3.68
C VAL A 65 -12.62 -11.44 -3.15
N PRO A 66 -12.41 -12.26 -2.10
CA PRO A 66 -13.45 -13.12 -1.56
C PRO A 66 -14.69 -12.32 -1.15
N GLU A 67 -15.86 -12.78 -1.59
CA GLU A 67 -17.13 -12.22 -1.13
C GLU A 67 -17.37 -12.59 0.34
N PHE A 68 -18.00 -11.68 1.08
CA PHE A 68 -18.50 -12.00 2.40
C PHE A 68 -19.68 -12.96 2.27
N VAL A 69 -19.57 -14.13 2.86
CA VAL A 69 -20.67 -15.10 2.97
C VAL A 69 -21.02 -15.23 4.45
N GLU A 70 -22.25 -14.89 4.80
CA GLU A 70 -22.76 -15.08 6.15
C GLU A 70 -22.95 -16.59 6.42
N ALA A 71 -22.50 -17.05 7.60
CA ALA A 71 -22.46 -18.46 7.97
C ALA A 71 -23.82 -19.00 8.46
#